data_AF-A0AAF0ZSN8-F1
#
_entry.id   AF-A0AAF0ZSN8-F1
#
_cell.length_a   1.000
_cell.length_b   1.000
_cell.length_c   1.000
_cell.angle_alpha   90.00
_cell.angle_beta   90.00
_cell.angle_gamma   90.00
#
_symmetry.space_group_name_H-M   'P 1'
#
loop_
_entity.id
_entity.type
_entity.pdbx_description
1 polymer ?
#
loop_
_entity_poly.entity_id
_entity_poly.type
_entity_poly.pdbx_seq_one_letter_code
_entity_poly.pdbx_strand_id
1 'polypeptide(L)'
;MGRTPIEPEVFKKTHVRKKEDKSDLDVWVEERAERTFNDFHKCVAENLDSSVQLTPELSTQIWKEKVVGGTHKGRCYGLGSLNDVRRLQSGLEAALAESERKRVAEQQSMSETVQQIKEQVMNLARRPTTSAPDDTDDTDDESDDDDYVDLTP
;
A
#
# COMPACT_ATOMS: atom_id res chain seq x y z
N MET A 1 -8.57 17.76 12.31
CA MET A 1 -8.10 16.43 12.78
C MET A 1 -9.10 15.91 13.79
N GLY A 2 -9.55 14.66 13.68
CA GLY A 2 -10.54 14.06 14.58
C GLY A 2 -9.91 13.54 15.88
N ARG A 3 -10.69 13.51 16.96
CA ARG A 3 -10.27 12.91 18.25
C ARG A 3 -10.01 11.41 18.09
N THR A 4 -8.98 10.90 18.76
CA THR A 4 -8.72 9.45 18.84
C THR A 4 -9.87 8.80 19.61
N PRO A 5 -10.58 7.81 19.02
CA PRO A 5 -11.63 7.08 19.72
C PRO A 5 -11.08 6.38 20.96
N ILE A 6 -11.87 6.36 22.03
CA ILE A 6 -11.56 5.61 23.26
C ILE A 6 -12.14 4.20 23.17
N GLU A 7 -11.59 3.25 23.93
CA GLU A 7 -11.99 1.84 23.87
C GLU A 7 -13.49 1.55 24.01
N PRO A 8 -14.26 2.17 24.95
CA PRO A 8 -15.70 1.93 25.03
C PRO A 8 -16.45 2.33 23.74
N GLU A 9 -15.96 3.32 22.98
CA GLU A 9 -16.57 3.73 21.70
C GLU A 9 -16.35 2.68 20.61
N VAL A 10 -15.14 2.11 20.54
CA VAL A 10 -14.79 1.03 19.60
C VAL A 10 -15.53 -0.26 19.96
N PHE A 11 -15.60 -0.57 21.26
CA PHE A 11 -16.32 -1.71 21.78
C PHE A 11 -17.81 -1.64 21.45
N LYS A 12 -18.46 -0.51 21.72
CA LYS A 12 -19.88 -0.31 21.42
C LYS A 12 -20.18 -0.47 19.92
N LYS A 13 -19.31 0.03 19.04
CA LYS A 13 -19.45 -0.13 17.58
C LYS A 13 -19.47 -1.58 17.11
N THR A 14 -18.80 -2.48 17.83
CA THR A 14 -18.64 -3.89 17.44
C THR A 14 -19.58 -4.83 18.19
N HIS A 15 -20.13 -4.40 19.34
CA HIS A 15 -20.94 -5.24 20.22
C HIS A 15 -22.39 -4.78 20.35
N VAL A 16 -22.81 -3.79 19.58
CA VAL A 16 -24.22 -3.39 19.41
C VAL A 16 -24.67 -3.78 18.00
N ARG A 17 -25.89 -4.30 17.89
CA ARG A 17 -26.52 -4.63 16.61
C ARG A 17 -26.62 -3.37 15.75
N LYS A 18 -26.37 -3.54 14.46
CA LYS A 18 -26.55 -2.45 13.51
C LYS A 18 -28.03 -2.05 13.53
N LYS A 19 -28.27 -0.77 13.78
CA LYS A 19 -29.60 -0.18 13.66
C LYS A 19 -29.98 -0.05 12.20
N GLU A 20 -31.20 -0.37 11.88
CA GLU A 20 -31.77 -0.09 10.56
C GLU A 20 -32.21 1.38 10.54
N ASP A 21 -32.79 1.85 11.64
CA ASP A 21 -33.26 3.22 11.80
C ASP A 21 -32.51 3.99 12.90
N LYS A 22 -32.41 5.32 12.74
CA LYS A 22 -31.76 6.19 13.76
C LYS A 22 -32.48 6.20 15.11
N SER A 23 -33.76 5.82 15.13
CA SER A 23 -34.61 5.76 16.32
C SER A 23 -34.50 4.45 17.10
N ASP A 24 -33.87 3.42 16.52
CA ASP A 24 -33.70 2.14 17.19
C ASP A 24 -32.86 2.31 18.46
N LEU A 25 -33.19 1.56 19.50
CA LEU A 25 -32.36 1.49 20.70
C LEU A 25 -31.11 0.66 20.42
N ASP A 26 -30.03 0.97 21.12
CA ASP A 26 -28.82 0.14 21.04
C ASP A 26 -29.13 -1.24 21.66
N VAL A 27 -29.24 -2.26 20.82
CA VAL A 27 -29.41 -3.65 21.27
C VAL A 27 -28.05 -4.32 21.30
N TRP A 28 -27.58 -4.70 22.49
CA TRP A 28 -26.33 -5.42 22.66
C TRP A 28 -26.39 -6.81 22.00
N VAL A 29 -25.29 -7.22 21.37
CA VAL A 29 -25.16 -8.53 20.72
C VAL A 29 -25.22 -9.66 21.75
N GLU A 30 -24.63 -9.44 22.92
CA GLU A 30 -24.65 -10.37 24.05
C GLU A 30 -24.71 -9.64 25.39
N GLU A 31 -25.34 -10.27 26.39
CA GLU A 31 -25.53 -9.72 27.74
C GLU A 31 -24.20 -9.44 28.47
N ARG A 32 -23.16 -10.20 28.14
CA ARG A 32 -21.80 -9.97 28.66
C ARG A 32 -21.23 -8.62 28.18
N ALA A 33 -21.53 -8.23 26.95
CA ALA A 33 -21.04 -6.97 26.40
C ALA A 33 -21.70 -5.77 27.10
N GLU A 34 -23.01 -5.85 27.30
CA GLU A 34 -23.77 -4.84 28.03
C GLU A 34 -23.24 -4.67 29.46
N ARG A 35 -23.09 -5.79 30.20
CA ARG A 35 -22.53 -5.76 31.56
C ARG A 35 -21.15 -5.11 31.59
N THR A 36 -20.24 -5.55 30.71
CA THR A 36 -18.87 -5.04 30.64
C THR A 36 -18.85 -3.53 30.37
N PHE A 37 -19.68 -3.06 29.44
CA PHE A 37 -19.77 -1.64 29.11
C PHE A 37 -20.33 -0.80 30.27
N ASN A 38 -21.36 -1.31 30.95
CA ASN A 38 -21.95 -0.63 32.10
C ASN A 38 -20.99 -0.61 33.30
N ASP A 39 -20.29 -1.71 33.57
CA ASP A 39 -19.27 -1.81 34.62
C ASP A 39 -18.12 -0.81 34.38
N PHE A 40 -17.73 -0.59 33.12
CA PHE A 40 -16.77 0.45 32.77
C PHE A 40 -17.25 1.85 33.16
N HIS A 41 -18.48 2.22 32.77
CA HIS A 41 -19.02 3.53 33.09
C HIS A 41 -19.21 3.74 34.59
N LYS A 42 -19.64 2.69 35.31
CA LYS A 42 -19.70 2.69 36.76
C LYS A 42 -18.32 2.90 37.38
N CYS A 43 -17.32 2.17 36.90
CA CYS A 43 -15.95 2.30 37.38
C CYS A 43 -15.39 3.71 37.14
N VAL A 44 -15.62 4.29 35.96
CA VAL A 44 -15.22 5.68 35.65
C VAL A 44 -15.90 6.66 36.62
N ALA A 45 -17.20 6.53 36.86
CA ALA A 45 -17.95 7.41 37.76
C ALA A 45 -17.50 7.31 39.22
N GLU A 46 -17.08 6.11 39.67
CA GLU A 46 -16.63 5.87 41.05
C GLU A 46 -15.16 6.23 41.28
N ASN A 47 -14.32 6.18 40.24
CA ASN A 47 -12.87 6.25 40.39
C ASN A 47 -12.23 7.50 39.78
N LEU A 48 -12.93 8.23 38.90
CA LEU A 48 -12.42 9.46 38.31
C LEU A 48 -13.26 10.66 38.76
N ASP A 49 -12.56 11.71 39.17
CA ASP A 49 -13.20 13.01 39.33
C ASP A 49 -13.76 13.47 37.98
N SER A 50 -14.97 14.04 38.01
CA SER A 50 -15.66 14.58 36.82
C SER A 50 -14.85 15.63 36.04
N SER A 51 -13.81 16.21 36.65
CA SER A 51 -12.87 17.16 36.03
C SER A 51 -11.79 16.49 35.17
N VAL A 52 -11.51 15.20 35.37
CA VAL A 52 -10.49 14.47 34.63
C VAL A 52 -11.06 14.01 33.29
N GLN A 53 -10.43 14.45 32.18
CA GLN A 53 -10.76 13.93 30.86
C GLN A 53 -10.30 12.48 30.72
N LEU A 54 -11.20 11.62 30.27
CA LEU A 54 -10.93 10.21 30.03
C LEU A 54 -10.06 10.06 28.76
N THR A 55 -8.75 9.91 28.94
CA THR A 55 -7.82 9.67 27.82
C THR A 55 -7.90 8.22 27.33
N PRO A 56 -7.49 7.93 26.07
CA PRO A 56 -7.43 6.57 25.54
C PRO A 56 -6.61 5.62 26.43
N GLU A 57 -5.45 6.06 26.92
CA GLU A 57 -4.57 5.28 27.80
C GLU A 57 -5.26 4.94 29.13
N LEU A 58 -5.88 5.93 29.78
CA LEU A 58 -6.58 5.74 31.05
C LEU A 58 -7.82 4.85 30.87
N SER A 59 -8.56 5.02 29.76
CA SER A 59 -9.68 4.15 29.41
C SER A 59 -9.25 2.69 29.25
N THR A 60 -8.11 2.45 28.59
CA THR A 60 -7.54 1.12 28.40
C THR A 60 -7.13 0.51 29.73
N GLN A 61 -6.54 1.30 30.63
CA GLN A 61 -6.13 0.83 31.94
C GLN A 61 -7.32 0.42 32.80
N ILE A 62 -8.36 1.26 32.88
CA ILE A 62 -9.60 0.96 33.62
C ILE A 62 -10.26 -0.31 33.06
N TRP A 63 -10.35 -0.40 31.73
CA TRP A 63 -10.94 -1.56 31.05
C TRP A 63 -10.20 -2.86 31.39
N LYS A 64 -8.86 -2.85 31.32
CA LYS A 64 -8.02 -4.01 31.64
C LYS A 64 -8.07 -4.37 33.11
N GLU A 65 -7.80 -3.42 33.99
CA GLU A 65 -7.51 -3.70 35.41
C GLU A 65 -8.78 -3.80 36.26
N LYS A 66 -9.78 -2.96 35.98
CA LYS A 66 -10.95 -2.81 36.88
C LYS A 66 -12.22 -3.46 36.35
N VAL A 67 -12.37 -3.58 35.03
CA VAL A 67 -13.60 -4.14 34.42
C VAL A 67 -13.44 -5.61 34.06
N VAL A 68 -12.41 -5.95 33.29
CA VAL A 68 -12.27 -7.30 32.71
C VAL A 68 -11.33 -8.22 33.52
N GLY A 69 -10.67 -7.68 34.56
CA GLY A 69 -9.90 -8.49 35.52
C GLY A 69 -8.51 -8.92 35.03
N GLY A 70 -7.86 -8.10 34.21
CA GLY A 70 -6.50 -8.30 33.72
C GLY A 70 -6.40 -9.11 32.43
N THR A 71 -5.18 -9.18 31.87
CA THR A 71 -4.89 -9.95 30.65
C THR A 71 -4.69 -11.43 30.97
N HIS A 72 -5.70 -12.27 30.74
CA HIS A 72 -5.48 -13.72 30.76
C HIS A 72 -4.85 -14.14 29.42
N LYS A 73 -3.62 -14.66 29.44
CA LYS A 73 -2.84 -15.01 28.23
C LYS A 73 -2.73 -13.86 27.21
N GLY A 74 -2.59 -12.62 27.68
CA GLY A 74 -2.44 -11.45 26.81
C GLY A 74 -3.70 -10.99 26.08
N ARG A 75 -4.87 -11.53 26.43
CA ARG A 75 -6.17 -11.13 25.84
C ARG A 75 -7.09 -10.60 26.93
N CYS A 76 -7.72 -9.46 26.66
CA CYS A 76 -8.82 -8.94 27.45
C CYS A 76 -10.07 -8.96 26.58
N TYR A 77 -11.19 -9.38 27.13
CA TYR A 77 -12.48 -9.30 26.43
C TYR A 77 -12.78 -7.85 26.01
N GLY A 78 -13.27 -7.68 24.78
CA GLY A 78 -13.57 -6.37 24.20
C GLY A 78 -12.35 -5.54 23.79
N LEU A 79 -11.16 -5.89 24.27
CA LEU A 79 -9.91 -5.35 23.79
C LEU A 79 -9.44 -6.25 22.64
N GLY A 80 -9.66 -5.80 21.40
CA GLY A 80 -8.94 -6.38 20.26
C GLY A 80 -7.46 -6.47 20.62
N SER A 81 -6.75 -7.47 20.14
CA SER A 81 -5.31 -7.56 20.40
C SER A 81 -4.69 -6.23 19.95
N LEU A 82 -4.31 -5.36 20.89
CA LEU A 82 -3.61 -4.10 20.60
C LEU A 82 -2.35 -4.38 19.78
N ASN A 83 -1.82 -5.60 19.93
CA ASN A 83 -0.76 -6.16 19.11
C ASN A 83 -1.20 -6.43 17.68
N ASP A 84 -2.45 -6.78 17.39
CA ASP A 84 -2.94 -7.00 16.03
C ASP A 84 -3.02 -5.69 15.25
N VAL A 85 -3.57 -4.61 15.84
CA VAL A 85 -3.59 -3.30 15.16
C VAL A 85 -2.17 -2.77 14.94
N ARG A 86 -1.31 -2.85 15.96
CA ARG A 86 0.09 -2.44 15.85
C ARG A 86 0.86 -3.30 14.85
N ARG A 87 0.65 -4.62 14.84
CA ARG A 87 1.26 -5.56 13.89
C ARG A 87 0.78 -5.28 12.46
N LEU A 88 -0.50 -4.96 12.28
CA LEU A 88 -1.04 -4.57 10.97
C LEU A 88 -0.46 -3.24 10.50
N GLN A 89 -0.31 -2.25 11.38
CA GLN A 89 0.34 -0.98 11.07
C GLN A 89 1.81 -1.19 10.68
N SER A 90 2.59 -1.90 11.48
CA SER A 90 4.00 -2.19 11.16
C SER A 90 4.15 -3.03 9.89
N GLY A 91 3.25 -3.98 9.64
CA GLY A 91 3.23 -4.76 8.40
C GLY A 91 2.94 -3.90 7.17
N LEU A 92 2.02 -2.94 7.28
CA LEU A 92 1.71 -2.00 6.21
C LEU A 92 2.88 -1.06 5.92
N GLU A 93 3.51 -0.50 6.95
CA GLU A 93 4.69 0.36 6.80
C GLU A 93 5.86 -0.39 6.14
N ALA A 94 6.10 -1.64 6.54
CA ALA A 94 7.14 -2.48 5.94
C ALA A 94 6.85 -2.77 4.46
N ALA A 95 5.60 -3.11 4.11
CA ALA A 95 5.20 -3.35 2.73
C ALA A 95 5.32 -2.09 1.85
N LEU A 96 5.00 -0.92 2.41
CA LEU A 96 5.11 0.36 1.72
C LEU A 96 6.58 0.70 1.45
N ALA A 97 7.44 0.54 2.45
CA ALA A 97 8.89 0.73 2.30
C ALA A 97 9.51 -0.25 1.29
N GLU A 98 9.08 -1.51 1.26
CA GLU A 98 9.53 -2.49 0.26
C GLU A 98 9.09 -2.09 -1.16
N SER A 99 7.84 -1.66 -1.32
CA SER A 99 7.31 -1.20 -2.60
C SER A 99 8.08 0.01 -3.14
N GLU A 100 8.42 0.97 -2.27
CA GLU A 100 9.22 2.14 -2.68
C GLU A 100 10.63 1.74 -3.10
N ARG A 101 11.28 0.84 -2.36
CA ARG A 101 12.62 0.33 -2.72
C ARG A 101 12.63 -0.35 -4.08
N LYS A 102 11.62 -1.20 -4.38
CA LYS A 102 11.49 -1.86 -5.68
C LYS A 102 11.34 -0.84 -6.81
N ARG A 103 10.45 0.14 -6.64
CA ARG A 103 10.24 1.21 -7.62
C ARG A 103 11.52 2.01 -7.90
N VAL A 104 12.28 2.32 -6.85
CA VAL A 104 13.56 3.04 -6.99
C VAL A 104 14.61 2.20 -7.72
N ALA A 105 14.73 0.91 -7.37
CA ALA A 105 15.68 0.01 -8.02
C ALA A 105 15.35 -0.19 -9.52
N GLU A 106 14.07 -0.37 -9.86
CA GLU A 106 13.60 -0.46 -11.25
C GLU A 106 13.91 0.83 -12.02
N GLN A 107 13.63 1.99 -11.43
CA GLN A 107 13.93 3.28 -12.06
C GLN A 107 15.43 3.48 -12.29
N GLN A 108 16.28 3.07 -11.34
CA GLN A 108 17.73 3.14 -11.48
C GLN A 108 18.22 2.24 -12.62
N SER A 109 17.73 0.99 -12.67
CA SER A 109 18.06 0.05 -13.75
C SER A 109 17.64 0.59 -15.12
N MET A 110 16.43 1.13 -15.25
CA MET A 110 15.99 1.77 -16.49
C MET A 110 16.89 2.95 -16.88
N SER A 111 17.27 3.80 -15.92
CA SER A 111 18.17 4.93 -16.18
C SER A 111 19.52 4.48 -16.73
N GLU A 112 20.12 3.43 -16.17
CA GLU A 112 21.38 2.86 -16.67
C GLU A 112 21.25 2.36 -18.10
N THR A 113 20.16 1.66 -18.43
CA THR A 113 19.93 1.18 -19.81
C THR A 113 19.78 2.33 -20.79
N VAL A 114 19.07 3.40 -20.42
CA VAL A 114 18.92 4.60 -21.25
C VAL A 114 20.28 5.28 -21.47
N GLN A 115 21.14 5.34 -20.44
CA GLN A 115 22.48 5.89 -20.57
C GLN A 115 23.36 5.04 -21.49
N GLN A 116 23.33 3.71 -21.37
CA GLN A 116 24.05 2.80 -22.28
C GLN A 116 23.59 2.94 -23.73
N ILE A 117 22.27 2.99 -23.96
CA ILE A 117 21.71 3.19 -25.31
C ILE A 117 22.20 4.51 -25.90
N LYS A 118 22.15 5.59 -25.10
CA LYS A 118 22.64 6.90 -25.53
C LYS A 118 24.12 6.86 -25.92
N GLU A 119 24.95 6.17 -25.15
CA GLU A 119 26.37 6.00 -25.46
C GLU A 119 26.60 5.23 -26.76
N GLN A 120 25.90 4.09 -26.96
CA GLN A 120 25.99 3.31 -28.19
C GLN A 120 25.58 4.11 -29.43
N VAL A 121 24.50 4.89 -29.34
CA VAL A 121 24.03 5.77 -30.42
C VAL A 121 25.07 6.85 -30.75
N MET A 122 25.67 7.47 -29.73
CA MET A 122 26.72 8.48 -29.92
C MET A 122 27.97 7.90 -30.59
N ASN A 123 28.37 6.69 -30.21
CA ASN A 123 29.51 6.00 -30.81
C ASN A 123 29.25 5.60 -32.26
N LEU A 124 28.02 5.19 -32.59
CA LEU A 124 27.62 4.88 -33.96
C LEU A 124 27.66 6.12 -34.86
N ALA A 125 27.16 7.26 -34.38
CA ALA A 125 27.15 8.53 -35.11
C ALA A 125 28.56 9.13 -35.34
N ARG A 126 29.57 8.69 -34.58
CA ARG A 126 30.96 9.15 -34.69
C ARG A 126 31.83 8.28 -35.61
N ARG A 127 31.31 7.18 -36.17
CA ARG A 127 32.09 6.36 -37.14
C ARG A 127 32.39 7.22 -38.38
N PRO A 128 33.66 7.36 -38.79
CA PRO A 128 33.99 8.01 -40.06
C PRO A 128 33.40 7.18 -41.21
N THR A 129 32.56 7.79 -42.04
CA THR A 129 32.32 7.29 -43.40
C THR A 129 33.62 7.45 -44.17
N THR A 130 34.49 6.44 -44.09
CA THR A 130 35.64 6.33 -44.98
C THR A 130 35.12 5.84 -46.33
N SER A 131 34.73 6.79 -47.16
CA SER A 131 34.31 6.54 -48.53
C SER A 131 35.03 7.56 -49.42
N ALA A 132 36.10 7.09 -50.07
CA ALA A 132 36.71 7.54 -51.34
C ALA A 132 38.02 6.73 -51.54
N PRO A 133 38.41 6.34 -52.77
CA PRO A 133 38.36 7.19 -53.96
C PRO A 133 37.60 6.62 -55.16
N ASP A 134 37.23 7.55 -56.04
CA ASP A 134 36.93 7.35 -57.46
C ASP A 134 37.92 6.38 -58.10
N ASP A 135 37.40 5.41 -58.84
CA ASP A 135 38.05 4.95 -60.07
C ASP A 135 37.02 5.12 -61.18
N THR A 136 37.17 6.23 -61.89
CA THR A 136 36.73 6.41 -63.26
C THR A 136 37.43 5.36 -64.11
N ASP A 137 36.68 4.48 -64.77
CA ASP A 137 37.02 4.16 -66.16
C ASP A 137 35.77 3.75 -66.94
N ASP A 138 35.53 4.54 -67.97
CA ASP A 138 34.60 4.33 -69.06
C ASP A 138 34.82 2.94 -69.68
N THR A 139 33.75 2.18 -69.86
CA THR A 139 33.61 1.31 -71.03
C THR A 139 32.13 1.24 -71.39
N ASP A 140 31.71 2.18 -72.23
CA ASP A 140 30.69 1.95 -73.25
C ASP A 140 31.12 0.70 -74.05
N ASP A 141 30.40 -0.40 -73.89
CA ASP A 141 30.40 -1.49 -74.84
C ASP A 141 28.95 -1.71 -75.29
N GLU A 142 28.57 -0.88 -76.25
CA GLU A 142 27.40 -1.02 -77.10
C GLU A 142 27.48 -2.39 -77.80
N SER A 143 26.81 -3.41 -77.25
CA SER A 143 26.54 -4.64 -77.99
C SER A 143 25.14 -4.58 -78.55
N ASP A 144 25.08 -4.08 -79.78
CA ASP A 144 23.99 -4.23 -80.74
C ASP A 144 23.49 -5.69 -80.79
N ASP A 145 22.15 -5.77 -80.87
CA ASP A 145 21.34 -6.65 -81.71
C ASP A 145 21.36 -8.18 -81.58
N ASP A 146 20.15 -8.71 -81.86
CA ASP A 146 19.76 -10.08 -82.16
C ASP A 146 19.49 -10.99 -80.93
N ASP A 147 18.31 -11.58 -80.70
CA ASP A 147 17.31 -12.01 -81.67
C ASP A 147 15.95 -12.24 -80.97
N TYR A 148 14.89 -11.73 -81.60
CA TYR A 148 13.49 -11.91 -81.19
C TYR A 148 13.02 -13.30 -81.62
N VAL A 149 12.65 -14.17 -80.67
CA VAL A 149 11.77 -15.30 -80.93
C VAL A 149 10.59 -15.29 -79.97
N ASP A 150 9.54 -14.57 -80.38
CA ASP A 150 8.18 -14.86 -79.98
C ASP A 150 7.72 -16.14 -80.71
N LEU A 151 7.37 -17.18 -79.95
CA LEU A 151 6.23 -18.05 -80.24
C LEU A 151 5.73 -18.68 -78.91
N THR A 152 4.85 -17.92 -78.24
CA THR A 152 3.58 -18.32 -77.58
C THR A 152 3.03 -19.76 -77.74
N PRO A 153 2.02 -20.21 -76.96
CA PRO A 153 1.38 -19.66 -75.75
C PRO A 153 1.40 -20.59 -74.51
#